data_AF-A0A7Z9XQS5-F1
#
_entry.id   AF-A0A7Z9XQS5-F1
#
_cell.length_a   1.000
_cell.length_b   1.000
_cell.length_c   1.000
_cell.angle_alpha   90.00
_cell.angle_beta   90.00
_cell.angle_gamma   90.00
#
_symmetry.space_group_name_H-M   'P 1'
#
loop_
_entity.id
_entity.type
_entity.pdbx_description
1 polymer ?
#
loop_
_entity_poly.entity_id
_entity_poly.type
_entity_poly.pdbx_seq_one_letter_code
_entity_poly.pdbx_strand_id
1 'polypeptide(L)'
;MRRLIVPVLIVAAAIAVFMMLKASKPQSKDVAIQEKAWPVAAVPVKTGEWPTNIMLYGSVDALHYAVLTAALPADVKRVWVIEGSQVNSGDLLAELDDRDIVSSIVRGQVQCAAVPVINDN
;
A
#
# COMPACT_ATOMS: atom_id res chain seq x y z
N MET A 1 -72.13 -28.84 78.45
CA MET A 1 -71.55 -28.35 77.18
C MET A 1 -71.73 -26.85 76.86
N ARG A 2 -72.26 -25.99 77.76
CA ARG A 2 -72.48 -24.54 77.47
C ARG A 2 -71.38 -23.59 77.96
N ARG A 3 -70.46 -24.06 78.82
CA ARG A 3 -69.39 -23.23 79.43
C ARG A 3 -68.13 -23.09 78.57
N LEU A 4 -68.01 -23.86 77.47
CA LEU A 4 -66.88 -23.82 76.53
C LEU A 4 -67.15 -22.95 75.30
N ILE A 5 -68.38 -22.50 75.09
CA ILE A 5 -68.77 -21.74 73.89
C ILE A 5 -68.18 -20.32 73.94
N VAL A 6 -68.20 -19.69 75.12
CA VAL A 6 -67.67 -18.34 75.34
C VAL A 6 -66.16 -18.25 75.08
N PRO A 7 -65.29 -19.12 75.64
CA PRO A 7 -63.86 -19.03 75.36
C PRO A 7 -63.52 -19.33 73.89
N VAL A 8 -64.24 -20.23 73.23
CA VAL A 8 -64.04 -20.55 71.81
C VAL A 8 -64.39 -19.35 70.92
N LEU A 9 -65.45 -18.62 71.24
CA LEU A 9 -65.84 -17.41 70.51
C LEU A 9 -64.79 -16.29 70.60
N ILE A 10 -64.18 -16.12 71.77
CA ILE A 10 -63.14 -15.11 71.98
C ILE A 10 -61.88 -15.45 71.17
N VAL A 11 -61.48 -16.73 71.15
CA VAL A 11 -60.34 -17.19 70.36
C VAL A 11 -60.63 -17.01 68.86
N ALA A 12 -61.82 -17.35 68.40
CA ALA A 12 -62.22 -17.14 67.00
C ALA A 12 -62.18 -15.66 66.61
N ALA A 13 -62.66 -14.76 67.47
CA ALA A 13 -62.62 -13.32 67.25
C ALA A 13 -61.18 -12.79 67.19
N ALA A 14 -60.30 -13.24 68.07
CA ALA A 14 -58.89 -12.84 68.06
C ALA A 14 -58.17 -13.27 66.77
N ILE A 15 -58.45 -14.48 66.29
CA ILE A 15 -57.90 -15.00 65.02
C ILE A 15 -58.41 -14.17 63.83
N ALA A 16 -59.70 -13.84 63.82
CA ALA A 16 -60.30 -13.01 62.76
C ALA A 16 -59.66 -11.62 62.69
N VAL A 17 -59.47 -10.97 63.85
CA VAL A 17 -58.80 -9.65 63.92
C VAL A 17 -57.34 -9.74 63.47
N PHE A 18 -56.62 -10.78 63.86
CA PHE A 18 -55.22 -10.98 63.46
C PHE A 18 -55.09 -11.21 61.95
N MET A 19 -55.99 -12.00 61.35
CA MET A 19 -56.02 -12.19 59.90
C MET A 19 -56.31 -10.88 59.15
N MET A 20 -57.23 -10.07 59.67
CA MET A 20 -57.56 -8.76 59.08
C MET A 20 -56.37 -7.81 59.11
N LEU A 21 -55.62 -7.78 60.21
CA LEU A 21 -54.41 -6.96 60.34
C LEU A 21 -53.24 -7.46 59.49
N LYS A 22 -53.09 -8.79 59.37
CA LYS A 22 -52.05 -9.39 58.53
C LYS A 22 -52.34 -9.15 57.04
N ALA A 23 -53.61 -9.16 56.64
CA ALA A 23 -54.04 -8.80 55.29
C ALA A 23 -53.86 -7.31 55.00
N SER A 24 -53.96 -6.44 56.01
CA SER A 24 -53.69 -5.01 55.89
C SER A 24 -52.20 -4.65 55.93
N LYS A 25 -51.28 -5.61 55.99
CA LYS A 25 -49.85 -5.31 55.79
C LYS A 25 -49.67 -4.92 54.31
N PRO A 26 -49.35 -3.64 54.01
CA PRO A 26 -49.06 -3.24 52.65
C PRO A 26 -47.77 -3.94 52.27
N GLN A 27 -47.81 -4.72 51.20
CA GLN A 27 -46.61 -5.32 50.64
C GLN A 27 -45.73 -4.16 50.17
N SER A 28 -44.73 -3.80 50.98
CA SER A 28 -43.71 -2.83 50.59
C SER A 28 -43.12 -3.35 49.28
N LYS A 29 -43.44 -2.64 48.21
CA LYS A 29 -42.92 -2.91 46.89
C LYS A 29 -41.44 -2.60 46.99
N ASP A 30 -40.60 -3.63 47.04
CA ASP A 30 -39.15 -3.44 46.93
C ASP A 30 -38.93 -2.61 45.67
N VAL A 31 -38.53 -1.36 45.88
CA VAL A 31 -38.20 -0.45 44.80
C VAL A 31 -36.88 -0.97 44.26
N ALA A 32 -36.97 -1.88 43.28
CA ALA A 32 -35.84 -2.23 42.45
C ALA A 32 -35.29 -0.91 41.90
N ILE A 33 -34.11 -0.52 42.40
CA ILE A 33 -33.41 0.69 41.98
C ILE A 33 -33.15 0.51 40.49
N GLN A 34 -33.95 1.16 39.65
CA GLN A 34 -33.67 1.24 38.24
C GLN A 34 -32.49 2.18 38.07
N GLU A 35 -31.31 1.60 37.87
CA GLU A 35 -30.10 2.36 37.56
C GLU A 35 -30.37 3.28 36.37
N LYS A 36 -29.98 4.54 36.51
CA LYS A 36 -30.21 5.58 35.52
C LYS A 36 -29.32 5.30 34.31
N ALA A 37 -29.90 4.79 33.22
CA ALA A 37 -29.18 4.64 31.95
C ALA A 37 -29.19 5.98 31.18
N TRP A 38 -28.01 6.57 30.96
CA TRP A 38 -27.88 7.76 30.11
C TRP A 38 -27.80 7.32 28.65
N PRO A 39 -28.68 7.81 27.77
CA PRO A 39 -28.62 7.47 26.35
C PRO A 39 -27.38 8.12 25.71
N VAL A 40 -26.62 7.32 24.98
CA VAL A 40 -25.52 7.78 24.12
C VAL A 40 -25.87 7.51 22.66
N ALA A 41 -25.49 8.41 21.77
CA ALA A 41 -25.60 8.19 20.34
C ALA A 41 -24.40 7.37 19.87
N ALA A 42 -24.64 6.15 19.41
CA ALA A 42 -23.62 5.30 18.79
C ALA A 42 -23.98 5.06 17.32
N VAL A 43 -22.99 5.11 16.43
CA VAL A 43 -23.14 4.77 15.02
C VAL A 43 -22.44 3.43 14.77
N PRO A 44 -23.14 2.43 14.21
CA PRO A 44 -22.51 1.14 13.91
C PRO A 44 -21.52 1.30 12.76
N VAL A 45 -20.26 0.94 13.01
CA VAL A 45 -19.22 0.93 11.98
C VAL A 45 -19.36 -0.35 11.15
N LYS A 46 -19.51 -0.19 9.83
CA LYS A 46 -19.43 -1.31 8.89
C LYS A 46 -18.00 -1.43 8.39
N THR A 47 -17.37 -2.57 8.65
CA THR A 47 -16.09 -2.93 8.06
C THR A 47 -16.32 -3.54 6.69
N GLY A 48 -15.45 -3.22 5.76
CA GLY A 48 -15.48 -3.70 4.38
C GLY A 48 -14.14 -3.42 3.73
N GLU A 49 -13.90 -4.03 2.58
CA GLU A 49 -12.71 -3.75 1.78
C GLU A 49 -12.92 -2.43 1.04
N TRP A 50 -12.12 -1.43 1.38
CA TRP A 50 -12.14 -0.12 0.73
C TRP A 50 -10.96 -0.04 -0.23
N PRO A 51 -11.17 -0.12 -1.54
CA PRO A 51 -10.09 0.00 -2.50
C PRO A 51 -9.55 1.43 -2.49
N THR A 52 -8.27 1.59 -2.15
CA THR A 52 -7.56 2.87 -2.27
C THR A 52 -6.97 2.96 -3.67
N ASN A 53 -7.59 3.76 -4.54
CA ASN A 53 -7.06 4.03 -5.87
C ASN A 53 -6.54 5.48 -5.92
N ILE A 54 -5.31 5.66 -6.37
CA ILE A 54 -4.68 6.97 -6.52
C ILE A 54 -4.28 7.12 -7.98
N MET A 55 -4.78 8.16 -8.64
CA MET A 55 -4.46 8.44 -10.03
C MET A 55 -3.17 9.28 -10.08
N LEU A 56 -2.10 8.70 -10.61
CA LEU A 56 -0.83 9.39 -10.81
C LEU A 56 -0.69 9.78 -12.28
N TYR A 57 -0.26 11.02 -12.50
CA TYR A 57 0.12 11.52 -13.82
C TYR A 57 1.63 11.53 -13.90
N GLY A 58 2.17 11.07 -15.02
CA GLY A 58 3.60 11.05 -15.31
C GLY A 58 3.84 11.11 -16.81
N SER A 59 5.08 11.40 -17.18
CA SER A 59 5.55 11.29 -18.56
C SER A 59 6.29 9.97 -18.76
N VAL A 60 6.29 9.46 -19.98
CA VAL A 60 7.09 8.31 -20.38
C VAL A 60 8.30 8.82 -21.17
N ASP A 61 9.49 8.51 -20.68
CA ASP A 61 10.75 8.83 -21.34
C ASP A 61 11.46 7.57 -21.84
N ALA A 62 12.39 7.74 -22.78
CA ALA A 62 13.19 6.63 -23.29
C ALA A 62 14.12 6.09 -22.19
N LEU A 63 14.10 4.75 -21.99
CA LEU A 63 14.99 4.09 -21.03
C LEU A 63 16.47 4.27 -21.40
N HIS A 64 16.76 4.26 -22.71
CA HIS A 64 18.09 4.45 -23.26
C HIS A 64 18.03 5.43 -24.43
N TYR A 65 18.90 6.44 -24.40
CA TYR A 65 19.07 7.42 -25.46
C TYR A 65 20.58 7.64 -25.68
N ALA A 66 21.00 7.69 -26.94
CA ALA A 66 22.39 7.89 -27.32
C ALA A 66 22.49 8.89 -28.47
N VAL A 67 23.42 9.83 -28.36
CA VAL A 67 23.85 10.68 -29.46
C VAL A 67 25.18 10.13 -29.96
N LEU A 68 25.20 9.71 -31.21
CA LEU A 68 26.39 9.13 -31.84
C LEU A 68 27.13 10.24 -32.59
N THR A 69 28.44 10.31 -32.33
CA THR A 69 29.34 11.27 -32.97
C THR A 69 30.49 10.50 -33.60
N ALA A 70 31.01 10.99 -34.73
CA ALA A 70 32.21 10.41 -35.32
C ALA A 70 33.38 10.48 -34.32
N ALA A 71 34.11 9.37 -34.19
CA ALA A 71 35.26 9.29 -33.28
C ALA A 71 36.47 10.09 -33.75
N LEU A 72 36.52 10.41 -35.05
CA LEU A 72 37.63 11.08 -35.72
C LEU A 72 37.10 12.03 -36.80
N PRO A 73 37.83 13.11 -37.10
CA PRO A 73 37.45 14.01 -38.18
C PRO A 73 37.69 13.34 -39.54
N ALA A 74 36.62 13.04 -40.25
CA ALA A 74 36.65 12.49 -41.60
C ALA A 74 35.36 12.86 -42.35
N ASP A 75 35.44 12.84 -43.68
CA ASP A 75 34.27 13.05 -44.54
C ASP A 75 33.35 11.83 -44.53
N VAL A 76 32.04 12.06 -44.66
CA VAL A 76 31.05 10.98 -44.72
C VAL A 76 31.02 10.42 -46.14
N LYS A 77 31.38 9.15 -46.30
CA LYS A 77 31.36 8.43 -47.58
C LYS A 77 29.96 7.93 -47.92
N ARG A 78 29.23 7.38 -46.94
CA ARG A 78 27.87 6.89 -47.12
C ARG A 78 27.11 6.82 -45.81
N VAL A 79 25.80 7.06 -45.86
CA VAL A 79 24.87 6.79 -44.75
C VAL A 79 24.01 5.60 -45.13
N TRP A 80 23.94 4.60 -44.26
CA TRP A 80 23.28 3.31 -44.51
C TRP A 80 21.88 3.23 -43.91
N VAL A 81 21.53 4.18 -43.05
CA VAL A 81 20.30 4.19 -42.26
C VAL A 81 19.57 5.51 -42.48
N ILE A 82 18.25 5.46 -42.58
CA ILE A 82 17.39 6.64 -42.66
C ILE A 82 16.70 6.89 -41.32
N GLU A 83 16.26 8.13 -41.12
CA GLU A 83 15.52 8.52 -39.92
C GLU A 83 14.32 7.60 -39.66
N GLY A 84 14.14 7.19 -38.40
CA GLY A 84 13.06 6.29 -37.98
C GLY A 84 13.33 4.80 -38.20
N SER A 85 14.46 4.42 -38.80
CA SER A 85 14.84 3.01 -38.95
C SER A 85 15.18 2.37 -37.61
N GLN A 86 14.81 1.10 -37.44
CA GLN A 86 15.29 0.29 -36.32
C GLN A 86 16.69 -0.22 -36.61
N VAL A 87 17.57 -0.12 -35.61
CA VAL A 87 18.97 -0.57 -35.68
C VAL A 87 19.34 -1.31 -34.41
N ASN A 88 20.27 -2.25 -34.52
CA ASN A 88 20.83 -3.01 -33.43
C ASN A 88 22.25 -2.55 -33.08
N SER A 89 22.72 -2.97 -31.92
CA SER A 89 24.10 -2.72 -31.51
C SER A 89 25.08 -3.38 -32.49
N GLY A 90 26.03 -2.60 -33.00
CA GLY A 90 27.02 -3.03 -33.97
C GLY A 90 26.63 -2.82 -35.43
N ASP A 91 25.41 -2.36 -35.71
CA ASP A 91 25.00 -2.05 -37.08
C ASP A 91 25.78 -0.85 -37.64
N LEU A 92 26.19 -0.95 -38.90
CA LEU A 92 26.90 0.12 -39.60
C LEU A 92 25.90 1.22 -39.98
N LEU A 93 25.97 2.36 -39.28
CA LEU A 93 25.06 3.48 -39.50
C LEU A 93 25.56 4.42 -40.60
N ALA A 94 26.84 4.78 -40.55
CA ALA A 94 27.50 5.64 -41.51
C ALA A 94 28.94 5.16 -41.73
N GLU A 95 29.40 5.25 -42.97
CA GLU A 95 30.75 4.95 -43.40
C GLU A 95 31.50 6.27 -43.60
N LEU A 96 32.62 6.41 -42.91
CA LEU A 96 33.53 7.55 -43.04
C LEU A 96 34.64 7.21 -44.05
N ASP A 97 35.18 8.24 -44.70
CA ASP A 97 36.31 8.10 -45.61
C ASP A 97 37.59 7.72 -44.84
N ASP A 98 38.27 6.68 -45.30
CA ASP A 98 39.42 6.07 -44.64
C ASP A 98 40.76 6.43 -45.28
N ARG A 99 40.77 7.16 -46.41
CA ARG A 99 41.99 7.43 -47.20
C ARG A 99 43.12 8.06 -46.37
N ASP A 100 42.79 9.08 -45.58
CA ASP A 100 43.75 9.78 -44.74
C ASP A 100 44.28 8.87 -43.63
N ILE A 101 43.39 8.08 -43.01
CA ILE A 101 43.74 7.14 -41.94
C ILE A 101 44.65 6.04 -42.45
N VAL A 102 44.31 5.41 -43.59
CA VAL A 102 45.14 4.38 -44.22
C VAL A 102 46.55 4.92 -44.50
N SER A 103 46.66 6.15 -45.01
CA SER A 103 47.95 6.78 -45.29
C SER A 103 48.81 6.96 -44.03
N SER A 104 48.20 7.33 -42.91
CA SER A 104 48.87 7.53 -41.63
C SER A 104 49.36 6.21 -41.02
N ILE A 105 48.57 5.14 -41.14
CA ILE A 105 48.92 3.80 -40.66
C ILE A 105 50.12 3.27 -41.43
N VAL A 106 50.10 3.38 -42.77
CA VAL A 106 51.21 2.94 -43.63
C VAL A 106 52.51 3.67 -43.24
N ARG A 107 52.44 4.99 -43.02
CA ARG A 107 53.59 5.77 -42.57
C ARG A 107 54.12 5.29 -41.22
N GLY A 108 53.24 5.01 -40.27
CA GLY A 108 53.61 4.47 -38.97
C GLY A 108 54.33 3.12 -39.07
N GLN A 109 53.81 2.20 -39.90
CA GLN A 109 54.43 0.89 -40.12
C GLN A 109 55.83 1.00 -40.74
N VAL A 110 56.00 1.87 -41.73
CA VAL A 110 57.32 2.15 -42.32
C VAL A 110 58.29 2.69 -41.28
N GLN A 111 57.84 3.62 -40.43
CA GLN A 111 58.67 4.17 -39.36
C GLN A 111 59.07 3.09 -38.35
N CYS A 112 58.15 2.23 -37.91
CA CYS A 112 58.44 1.14 -36.99
C CYS A 112 59.45 0.14 -37.57
N ALA A 113 59.33 -0.20 -38.86
CA ALA A 113 60.27 -1.10 -39.52
C ALA A 113 61.68 -0.49 -39.70
N ALA A 114 61.78 0.84 -39.76
CA ALA A 114 63.04 1.55 -39.90
C ALA A 114 63.78 1.76 -38.56
N VAL A 115 63.13 1.54 -37.40
CA VAL A 115 63.79 1.67 -36.10
C VAL A 115 64.69 0.43 -35.88
N PRO A 116 66.01 0.59 -35.73
CA PRO A 116 66.88 -0.54 -35.42
C PRO A 116 66.55 -1.05 -34.01
N VAL A 117 66.32 -2.36 -33.90
CA VAL A 117 66.12 -3.03 -32.61
C VAL A 117 67.44 -2.91 -31.84
N ILE A 118 67.48 -1.99 -30.87
CA ILE A 118 68.62 -1.89 -29.96
C ILE A 118 68.56 -3.14 -29.08
N ASN A 119 69.48 -4.07 -29.35
CA ASN A 119 69.64 -5.29 -28.57
C ASN A 119 70.34 -4.91 -27.25
N ASP A 120 69.55 -4.63 -26.21
CA ASP A 120 70.03 -4.53 -24.83
C ASP A 120 70.26 -5.95 -24.29
N ASN A 121 71.48 -6.45 -24.50
CA ASN A 121 72.05 -7.63 -23.86
C ASN A 121 73.49 -7.32 -23.42
#